data_AF-A0AAV5VF27-F1
#
_entry.id   AF-A0AAV5VF27-F1
#
_cell.length_a   1.000
_cell.length_b   1.000
_cell.length_c   1.000
_cell.angle_alpha   90.00
_cell.angle_beta   90.00
_cell.angle_gamma   90.00
#
_symmetry.space_group_name_H-M   'P 1'
#
loop_
_entity.id
_entity.type
_entity.pdbx_description
1 polymer ?
#
loop_
_entity_poly.entity_id
_entity_poly.type
_entity_poly.pdbx_seq_one_letter_code
_entity_poly.pdbx_strand_id
1 'polypeptide(L)'
;IFAEKNVAKKKMEKGPPNANEIKLQPLILSAIVKEKKTKIDKYKEAIDDLTVRMERVAQPDPEVVKMNKLNEAEGANPYEMLANAFESYAKNCADQAQKNRLRLLQSQCLSAASDQRVNRDAMRQSMRHIRRFSVKEYKEMNDDYKTMEELLKQMDLARDAVLDCQDPNQLDRKAHEFKESIMQFELQSTHVLNQLNSFDAHIVNHAKNVVDFVSYLKRYYTEPKLSAKPEPKSQDKSAGKGAK
;
A
#
# COMPACT_ATOMS: atom_id res chain seq x y z
N ILE A 1 49.69 50.85 0.55
CA ILE A 1 48.64 51.31 -0.38
C ILE A 1 48.53 50.26 -1.49
N PHE A 2 47.64 49.29 -1.34
CA PHE A 2 47.30 48.34 -2.41
C PHE A 2 45.79 48.39 -2.56
N ALA A 3 45.34 48.86 -3.73
CA ALA A 3 43.94 49.09 -4.04
C ALA A 3 43.29 47.79 -4.52
N GLU A 4 42.25 47.37 -3.80
CA GLU A 4 41.28 46.37 -4.24
C GLU A 4 40.55 46.88 -5.49
N LYS A 5 40.65 46.15 -6.61
CA LYS A 5 39.72 46.30 -7.73
C LYS A 5 38.63 45.25 -7.61
N ASN A 6 37.49 45.70 -7.10
CA ASN A 6 36.18 45.06 -7.16
C ASN A 6 35.87 44.59 -8.60
N VAL A 7 35.87 43.27 -8.82
CA VAL A 7 35.24 42.67 -10.00
C VAL A 7 33.77 42.45 -9.67
N ALA A 8 32.92 43.34 -10.18
CA ALA A 8 31.48 43.25 -10.03
C ALA A 8 30.97 41.89 -10.57
N LYS A 9 30.30 41.13 -9.69
CA LYS A 9 29.51 39.95 -10.08
C LYS A 9 28.40 40.41 -11.01
N LYS A 10 28.57 40.18 -12.31
CA LYS A 10 27.52 40.34 -13.31
C LYS A 10 26.40 39.36 -12.94
N LYS A 11 25.30 39.84 -12.36
CA LYS A 11 24.06 39.07 -12.23
C LYS A 11 23.69 38.64 -13.65
N MET A 12 23.73 37.34 -13.92
CA MET A 12 23.06 36.79 -15.09
C MET A 12 21.57 37.02 -14.88
N GLU A 13 21.03 38.08 -15.48
CA GLU A 13 19.60 38.18 -15.71
C GLU A 13 19.21 36.94 -16.52
N LYS A 14 18.41 36.06 -15.91
CA LYS A 14 17.70 35.02 -16.66
C LYS A 14 16.73 35.77 -17.58
N GLY A 15 17.09 35.89 -18.85
CA GLY A 15 16.17 36.35 -19.89
C GLY A 15 14.90 35.49 -19.89
N PRO A 16 13.79 36.01 -20.42
CA PRO A 16 12.56 35.23 -20.56
C PRO A 16 12.88 33.92 -21.29
N PRO A 17 12.34 32.78 -20.83
CA PRO A 17 12.64 31.49 -21.43
C PRO A 17 12.34 31.53 -22.94
N ASN A 18 13.30 31.11 -23.74
CA ASN A 18 13.20 31.14 -25.20
C ASN A 18 11.98 30.30 -25.61
N ALA A 19 11.12 30.82 -26.49
CA ALA A 19 9.93 30.12 -26.98
C ALA A 19 10.26 28.71 -27.52
N ASN A 20 11.49 28.47 -28.01
CA ASN A 20 11.93 27.14 -28.43
C ASN A 20 12.37 26.22 -27.28
N GLU A 21 12.85 26.75 -26.15
CA GLU A 21 13.17 25.96 -24.95
C GLU A 21 11.90 25.56 -24.19
N ILE A 22 10.91 26.46 -24.13
CA ILE A 22 9.56 26.18 -23.61
C ILE A 22 8.88 25.07 -24.44
N LYS A 23 9.15 24.98 -25.75
CA LYS A 23 8.60 23.94 -26.63
C LYS A 23 9.14 22.53 -26.36
N LEU A 24 10.38 22.39 -25.89
CA LEU A 24 11.03 21.09 -25.68
C LEU A 24 10.80 20.53 -24.28
N GLN A 25 10.64 21.37 -23.27
CA GLN A 25 10.46 20.93 -21.88
C GLN A 25 9.22 20.03 -21.67
N PRO A 26 8.01 20.37 -22.18
CA PRO A 26 6.82 19.54 -22.01
C PRO A 26 6.97 18.13 -22.61
N LEU A 27 7.59 18.03 -23.79
CA LEU A 27 7.82 16.77 -24.49
C LEU A 27 8.86 15.89 -23.76
N ILE A 28 9.94 16.49 -23.27
CA ILE A 28 10.96 15.78 -22.48
C ILE A 28 10.37 15.30 -21.16
N LEU A 29 9.57 16.14 -20.50
CA LEU A 29 8.93 15.81 -19.23
C LEU A 29 7.95 14.65 -19.41
N SER A 30 7.13 14.67 -20.48
CA SER A 30 6.23 13.57 -20.85
C SER A 30 6.98 12.25 -21.06
N ALA A 31 8.11 12.27 -21.77
CA ALA A 31 8.91 11.06 -22.00
C ALA A 31 9.50 10.47 -20.70
N ILE A 32 10.03 11.32 -19.81
CA ILE A 32 10.56 10.91 -18.50
C ILE A 32 9.46 10.31 -17.63
N VAL A 33 8.28 10.96 -17.59
CA VAL A 33 7.12 10.49 -16.84
C VAL A 33 6.66 9.13 -17.36
N LYS A 34 6.60 8.95 -18.68
CA LYS A 34 6.21 7.68 -19.32
C LYS A 34 7.17 6.53 -18.99
N GLU A 35 8.48 6.78 -18.99
CA GLU A 35 9.48 5.76 -18.61
C GLU A 35 9.29 5.33 -17.16
N LYS A 36 9.16 6.29 -16.23
CA LYS A 36 8.92 6.01 -14.80
C LYS A 36 7.61 5.26 -14.60
N LYS A 37 6.52 5.69 -15.24
CA LYS A 37 5.21 5.02 -15.19
C LYS A 37 5.31 3.55 -15.63
N THR A 38 6.03 3.27 -16.70
CA THR A 38 6.23 1.88 -17.19
C THR A 38 6.91 0.99 -16.13
N LYS A 39 7.86 1.52 -15.36
CA LYS A 39 8.50 0.77 -14.26
C LYS A 39 7.50 0.47 -13.14
N ILE A 40 6.64 1.43 -12.81
CA ILE A 40 5.60 1.25 -11.79
C ILE A 40 4.52 0.26 -12.24
N ASP A 41 4.16 0.25 -13.53
CA ASP A 41 3.18 -0.69 -14.07
C ASP A 41 3.66 -2.13 -13.95
N LYS A 42 4.92 -2.40 -14.30
CA LYS A 42 5.53 -3.72 -14.07
C LYS A 42 5.59 -4.09 -12.59
N TYR A 43 5.90 -3.11 -11.73
CA TYR A 43 5.88 -3.33 -10.29
C TYR A 43 4.47 -3.65 -9.77
N LYS A 44 3.43 -2.98 -10.30
CA LYS A 44 2.04 -3.19 -9.94
C LYS A 44 1.60 -4.63 -10.22
N GLU A 45 1.95 -5.14 -11.39
CA GLU A 45 1.67 -6.54 -11.74
C GLU A 45 2.34 -7.51 -10.76
N ALA A 46 3.63 -7.28 -10.47
CA ALA A 46 4.39 -8.13 -9.55
C ALA A 46 3.85 -8.08 -8.11
N ILE A 47 3.48 -6.89 -7.63
CA ILE A 47 3.01 -6.72 -6.26
C ILE A 47 1.58 -7.22 -6.07
N ASP A 48 0.74 -7.17 -7.10
CA ASP A 48 -0.60 -7.77 -7.08
C ASP A 48 -0.51 -9.29 -6.95
N ASP A 49 0.31 -9.94 -7.79
CA ASP A 49 0.54 -11.38 -7.72
C ASP A 49 1.11 -11.78 -6.36
N LEU A 50 2.09 -11.01 -5.85
CA LEU A 50 2.65 -11.24 -4.52
C LEU A 50 1.59 -11.13 -3.42
N THR A 51 0.74 -10.10 -3.47
CA THR A 51 -0.34 -9.90 -2.48
C THR A 51 -1.26 -11.10 -2.44
N VAL A 52 -1.70 -11.61 -3.59
CA VAL A 52 -2.56 -12.80 -3.67
C VAL A 52 -1.88 -14.03 -3.07
N ARG A 53 -0.58 -14.23 -3.32
CA ARG A 53 0.19 -15.34 -2.75
C ARG A 53 0.32 -15.23 -1.23
N MET A 54 0.65 -14.05 -0.72
CA MET A 54 0.76 -13.81 0.72
C MET A 54 -0.58 -14.05 1.43
N GLU A 55 -1.68 -13.64 0.81
CA GLU A 55 -3.03 -13.88 1.34
C GLU A 55 -3.35 -15.37 1.43
N ARG A 56 -3.07 -16.14 0.38
CA ARG A 56 -3.30 -17.59 0.36
C ARG A 56 -2.45 -18.34 1.39
N VAL A 57 -1.22 -17.87 1.63
CA VAL A 57 -0.36 -18.45 2.68
C VAL A 57 -0.93 -18.15 4.07
N ALA A 58 -1.42 -16.93 4.30
CA ALA A 58 -1.98 -16.55 5.59
C ALA A 58 -3.36 -17.19 5.86
N GLN A 59 -4.19 -17.30 4.82
CA GLN A 59 -5.53 -17.85 4.87
C GLN A 59 -5.81 -18.67 3.59
N PRO A 60 -5.68 -20.01 3.68
CA PRO A 60 -5.94 -20.90 2.55
C PRO A 60 -7.41 -20.97 2.12
N ASP A 61 -8.36 -20.66 3.02
CA ASP A 61 -9.79 -20.68 2.70
C ASP A 61 -10.18 -19.47 1.83
N PRO A 62 -10.56 -19.69 0.56
CA PRO A 62 -10.90 -18.60 -0.36
C PRO A 62 -12.16 -17.83 0.07
N GLU A 63 -13.09 -18.44 0.80
CA GLU A 63 -14.32 -17.76 1.23
C GLU A 63 -14.03 -16.70 2.31
N VAL A 64 -13.05 -16.99 3.17
CA VAL A 64 -12.60 -16.03 4.19
C VAL A 64 -11.84 -14.87 3.55
N VAL A 65 -10.98 -15.17 2.57
CA VAL A 65 -10.21 -14.16 1.82
C VAL A 65 -11.14 -13.23 1.04
N LYS A 66 -12.20 -13.75 0.40
CA LYS A 66 -13.22 -12.95 -0.31
C LYS A 66 -13.88 -11.89 0.58
N MET A 67 -13.96 -12.13 1.88
CA MET A 67 -14.49 -11.16 2.85
C MET A 67 -13.45 -10.11 3.29
N ASN A 68 -12.27 -10.05 2.66
CA ASN A 68 -11.13 -9.23 3.05
C ASN A 68 -10.66 -9.48 4.50
N LYS A 69 -10.87 -10.70 4.99
CA LYS A 69 -10.44 -11.17 6.32
C LYS A 69 -9.33 -12.20 6.17
N LEU A 70 -8.55 -12.38 7.24
CA LEU A 70 -7.63 -13.53 7.36
C LEU A 70 -8.06 -14.49 8.47
N ASN A 71 -8.85 -14.03 9.43
CA ASN A 71 -9.40 -14.86 10.49
C ASN A 71 -10.83 -15.29 10.14
N GLU A 72 -11.10 -16.58 10.33
CA GLU A 72 -12.46 -17.13 10.23
C GLU A 72 -13.33 -16.60 11.38
N ALA A 73 -14.65 -16.81 11.29
CA ALA A 73 -15.53 -16.58 12.42
C ALA A 73 -15.13 -17.44 13.64
N GLU A 74 -15.54 -17.04 14.83
CA GLU A 74 -15.35 -17.84 16.04
C GLU A 74 -16.03 -19.21 15.88
N GLY A 75 -15.34 -20.28 16.27
CA GLY A 75 -15.78 -21.67 16.11
C GLY A 75 -15.53 -22.29 14.72
N ALA A 76 -15.17 -21.48 13.71
CA ALA A 76 -14.88 -21.94 12.35
C ALA A 76 -13.38 -22.20 12.10
N ASN A 77 -12.51 -21.85 13.05
CA ASN A 77 -11.10 -22.19 12.93
C ASN A 77 -10.94 -23.73 13.04
N PRO A 78 -10.11 -24.38 12.20
CA PRO A 78 -9.94 -25.83 12.24
C PRO A 78 -9.52 -26.39 13.62
N TYR A 79 -8.70 -25.66 14.37
CA TYR A 79 -8.30 -26.06 15.71
C TYR A 79 -9.45 -25.90 16.73
N GLU A 80 -10.31 -24.89 16.58
CA GLU A 80 -11.52 -24.74 17.41
C GLU A 80 -12.52 -25.87 17.13
N MET A 81 -12.73 -26.20 15.86
CA MET A 81 -13.58 -27.32 15.46
C MET A 81 -13.07 -28.64 16.04
N LEU A 82 -11.76 -28.87 16.01
CA LEU A 82 -11.14 -30.05 16.59
C LEU A 82 -11.25 -30.07 18.12
N ALA A 83 -11.07 -28.93 18.78
CA ALA A 83 -11.27 -28.80 20.23
C ALA A 83 -12.71 -29.16 20.64
N ASN A 84 -13.71 -28.66 19.90
CA ASN A 84 -15.12 -28.96 20.13
C ASN A 84 -15.42 -30.46 19.92
N ALA A 85 -14.78 -31.10 18.93
CA ALA A 85 -14.89 -32.53 18.70
C ALA A 85 -14.29 -33.35 19.87
N PHE A 86 -13.11 -32.97 20.36
CA PHE A 86 -12.50 -33.63 21.52
C PHE A 86 -13.32 -33.48 22.79
N GLU A 87 -13.90 -32.29 23.03
CA GLU A 87 -14.80 -32.07 24.16
C GLU A 87 -16.02 -32.99 24.08
N SER A 88 -16.64 -33.07 22.90
CA SER A 88 -17.82 -33.90 22.65
C SER A 88 -17.51 -35.38 22.84
N TYR A 89 -16.35 -35.84 22.36
CA TYR A 89 -15.92 -37.22 22.55
C TYR A 89 -15.59 -37.53 24.02
N ALA A 90 -14.95 -36.61 24.74
CA ALA A 90 -14.62 -36.75 26.16
C ALA A 90 -15.86 -36.87 27.06
N LYS A 91 -17.00 -36.28 26.67
CA LYS A 91 -18.29 -36.41 27.40
C LYS A 91 -18.85 -37.83 27.33
N ASN A 92 -18.58 -38.56 26.25
CA ASN A 92 -19.10 -39.91 26.00
C ASN A 92 -18.08 -41.02 26.34
N CYS A 93 -16.86 -40.65 26.77
CA CYS A 93 -15.82 -41.59 27.12
C CYS A 93 -15.95 -42.06 28.57
N ALA A 94 -16.04 -43.38 28.79
CA ALA A 94 -16.12 -43.99 30.11
C ALA A 94 -14.75 -44.09 30.81
N ASP A 95 -13.66 -44.25 30.05
CA ASP A 95 -12.31 -44.34 30.60
C ASP A 95 -11.78 -42.95 31.00
N GLN A 96 -11.51 -42.77 32.29
CA GLN A 96 -11.03 -41.51 32.85
C GLN A 96 -9.64 -41.12 32.33
N ALA A 97 -8.77 -42.09 32.03
CA ALA A 97 -7.45 -41.82 31.49
C ALA A 97 -7.54 -41.25 30.06
N GLN A 98 -8.38 -41.85 29.22
CA GLN A 98 -8.70 -41.33 27.89
C GLN A 98 -9.35 -39.96 27.96
N LYS A 99 -10.33 -39.77 28.85
CA LYS A 99 -10.99 -38.47 29.07
C LYS A 99 -10.00 -37.36 29.42
N ASN A 100 -9.03 -37.64 30.28
CA ASN A 100 -7.99 -36.67 30.64
C ASN A 100 -7.08 -36.33 29.45
N ARG A 101 -6.71 -37.32 28.63
CA ARG A 101 -5.92 -37.10 27.40
C ARG A 101 -6.69 -36.26 26.38
N LEU A 102 -7.98 -36.52 26.18
CA LEU A 102 -8.83 -35.74 25.27
C LEU A 102 -8.97 -34.28 25.71
N ARG A 103 -9.12 -34.04 27.03
CA ARG A 103 -9.13 -32.68 27.57
C ARG A 103 -7.81 -31.94 27.37
N LEU A 104 -6.68 -32.64 27.50
CA LEU A 104 -5.38 -32.07 27.19
C LEU A 104 -5.25 -31.70 25.70
N LEU A 105 -5.69 -32.59 24.80
CA LEU A 105 -5.70 -32.30 23.36
C LEU A 105 -6.63 -31.12 23.01
N GLN A 106 -7.81 -31.05 23.65
CA GLN A 106 -8.72 -29.92 23.53
C GLN A 106 -8.03 -28.61 23.90
N SER A 107 -7.38 -28.54 25.08
CA SER A 107 -6.72 -27.31 25.51
C SER A 107 -5.56 -26.90 24.60
N GLN A 108 -4.80 -27.87 24.09
CA GLN A 108 -3.75 -27.63 23.10
C GLN A 108 -4.30 -27.08 21.78
N CYS A 109 -5.44 -27.60 21.31
CA CYS A 109 -6.09 -27.08 20.11
C CYS A 109 -6.60 -25.65 20.29
N LEU A 110 -7.22 -25.33 21.43
CA LEU A 110 -7.65 -23.95 21.71
C LEU A 110 -6.47 -22.98 21.77
N SER A 111 -5.34 -23.40 22.36
CA SER A 111 -4.10 -22.59 22.35
C SER A 111 -3.60 -22.38 20.92
N ALA A 112 -3.54 -23.44 20.11
CA ALA A 112 -3.11 -23.36 18.72
C ALA A 112 -4.02 -22.46 17.86
N ALA A 113 -5.33 -22.48 18.11
CA ALA A 113 -6.29 -21.59 17.45
C ALA A 113 -6.00 -20.11 17.78
N SER A 114 -5.82 -19.80 19.08
CA SER A 114 -5.49 -18.45 19.54
C SER A 114 -4.20 -17.94 18.91
N ASP A 115 -3.13 -18.74 18.94
CA ASP A 115 -1.84 -18.39 18.36
C ASP A 115 -1.95 -18.18 16.84
N GLN A 116 -2.71 -19.02 16.15
CA GLN A 116 -2.94 -18.88 14.71
C GLN A 116 -3.68 -17.58 14.37
N ARG A 117 -4.71 -17.23 15.15
CA ARG A 117 -5.48 -15.99 14.96
C ARG A 117 -4.61 -14.75 15.14
N VAL A 118 -3.82 -14.71 16.22
CA VAL A 118 -2.87 -13.62 16.50
C VAL A 118 -1.83 -13.50 15.38
N ASN A 119 -1.26 -14.62 14.94
CA ASN A 119 -0.28 -14.61 13.85
C ASN A 119 -0.89 -14.11 12.53
N ARG A 120 -2.12 -14.52 12.21
CA ARG A 120 -2.85 -14.04 11.04
C ARG A 120 -3.13 -12.54 11.09
N ASP A 121 -3.45 -11.99 12.25
CA ASP A 121 -3.61 -10.54 12.40
C ASP A 121 -2.29 -9.79 12.20
N ALA A 122 -1.17 -10.33 12.69
CA ALA A 122 0.16 -9.78 12.44
C ALA A 122 0.55 -9.83 10.94
N MET A 123 0.26 -10.94 10.27
CA MET A 123 0.43 -11.07 8.81
C MET A 123 -0.48 -10.10 8.04
N ARG A 124 -1.72 -9.90 8.49
CA ARG A 124 -2.63 -8.90 7.89
C ARG A 124 -2.07 -7.50 8.01
N GLN A 125 -1.53 -7.18 9.18
CA GLN A 125 -0.93 -5.90 9.52
C GLN A 125 0.25 -5.57 8.59
N SER A 126 1.15 -6.52 8.34
CA SER A 126 2.29 -6.29 7.45
C SER A 126 1.86 -6.09 5.99
N MET A 127 0.80 -6.76 5.52
CA MET A 127 0.30 -6.60 4.15
C MET A 127 -0.46 -5.28 3.88
N ARG A 128 -0.79 -4.48 4.90
CA ARG A 128 -1.72 -3.35 4.74
C ARG A 128 -1.28 -2.30 3.73
N HIS A 129 -0.02 -1.90 3.77
CA HIS A 129 0.49 -0.88 2.84
C HIS A 129 0.53 -1.41 1.41
N ILE A 130 0.92 -2.67 1.23
CA ILE A 130 0.94 -3.33 -0.07
C ILE A 130 -0.47 -3.37 -0.68
N ARG A 131 -1.48 -3.79 0.09
CA ARG A 131 -2.89 -3.78 -0.34
C ARG A 131 -3.39 -2.39 -0.69
N ARG A 132 -3.06 -1.40 0.16
CA ARG A 132 -3.44 0.00 -0.08
C ARG A 132 -2.86 0.52 -1.39
N PHE A 133 -1.60 0.21 -1.67
CA PHE A 133 -0.98 0.55 -2.93
C PHE A 133 -1.71 -0.09 -4.12
N SER A 134 -1.94 -1.40 -4.04
CA SER A 134 -2.60 -2.19 -5.09
C SER A 134 -4.00 -1.68 -5.44
N VAL A 135 -4.82 -1.35 -4.44
CA VAL A 135 -6.24 -1.00 -4.63
C VAL A 135 -6.45 0.50 -4.86
N LYS A 136 -5.66 1.36 -4.22
CA LYS A 136 -5.93 2.80 -4.14
C LYS A 136 -4.84 3.64 -4.79
N GLU A 137 -3.62 3.60 -4.24
CA GLU A 137 -2.58 4.59 -4.60
C GLU A 137 -2.16 4.47 -6.07
N TYR A 138 -2.06 3.25 -6.59
CA TYR A 138 -1.80 3.03 -8.01
C TYR A 138 -2.91 3.59 -8.90
N LYS A 139 -4.18 3.43 -8.50
CA LYS A 139 -5.32 3.93 -9.25
C LYS A 139 -5.30 5.46 -9.31
N GLU A 140 -5.11 6.11 -8.16
CA GLU A 140 -5.01 7.58 -8.06
C GLU A 140 -3.89 8.12 -8.95
N MET A 141 -2.70 7.53 -8.87
CA MET A 141 -1.57 7.89 -9.73
C MET A 141 -1.86 7.68 -11.23
N ASN A 142 -2.57 6.60 -11.57
CA ASN A 142 -2.92 6.31 -12.97
C ASN A 142 -4.00 7.27 -13.51
N ASP A 143 -4.93 7.70 -12.68
CA ASP A 143 -5.95 8.70 -13.05
C ASP A 143 -5.30 10.10 -13.20
N ASP A 144 -4.35 10.46 -12.34
CA ASP A 144 -3.54 11.68 -12.47
C ASP A 144 -2.69 11.67 -13.75
N TYR A 145 -2.11 10.51 -14.09
CA TYR A 145 -1.35 10.33 -15.34
C TYR A 145 -2.23 10.47 -16.58
N LYS A 146 -3.45 9.91 -16.59
CA LYS A 146 -4.40 10.08 -17.71
C LYS A 146 -4.79 11.54 -17.89
N THR A 147 -5.04 12.25 -16.79
CA THR A 147 -5.32 13.69 -16.82
C THR A 147 -4.17 14.47 -17.46
N MET A 148 -2.92 14.11 -17.13
CA MET A 148 -1.74 14.69 -17.77
C MET A 148 -1.69 14.42 -19.29
N GLU A 149 -2.01 13.20 -19.73
CA GLU A 149 -2.06 12.87 -21.17
C GLU A 149 -3.18 13.63 -21.91
N GLU A 150 -4.31 13.87 -21.26
CA GLU A 150 -5.40 14.68 -21.80
C GLU A 150 -4.99 16.15 -21.95
N LEU A 151 -4.32 16.72 -20.95
CA LEU A 151 -3.77 18.08 -21.00
C LEU A 151 -2.71 18.21 -22.09
N LEU A 152 -1.88 17.19 -22.32
CA LEU A 152 -0.91 17.17 -23.42
C LEU A 152 -1.62 17.29 -24.78
N LYS A 153 -2.69 16.51 -24.98
CA LYS A 153 -3.49 16.58 -26.21
C LYS A 153 -4.16 17.94 -26.39
N GLN A 154 -4.70 18.52 -25.32
CA GLN A 154 -5.29 19.86 -25.36
C GLN A 154 -4.24 20.93 -25.71
N MET A 155 -3.04 20.83 -25.15
CA MET A 155 -1.92 21.70 -25.47
C MET A 155 -1.49 21.58 -26.93
N ASP A 156 -1.41 20.35 -27.47
CA ASP A 156 -1.11 20.11 -28.89
C ASP A 156 -2.19 20.71 -29.81
N LEU A 157 -3.48 20.55 -29.47
CA LEU A 157 -4.58 21.16 -30.24
C LEU A 157 -4.55 22.69 -30.19
N ALA A 158 -4.28 23.28 -29.01
CA ALA A 158 -4.16 24.72 -28.87
C ALA A 158 -2.95 25.27 -29.64
N ARG A 159 -1.84 24.53 -29.68
CA ARG A 159 -0.68 24.85 -30.51
C ARG A 159 -1.05 24.88 -31.99
N ASP A 160 -1.68 23.83 -32.48
CA ASP A 160 -2.01 23.70 -33.89
C ASP A 160 -3.01 24.80 -34.30
N ALA A 161 -3.96 25.13 -33.42
CA ALA A 161 -4.89 26.25 -33.63
C ALA A 161 -4.21 27.62 -33.76
N VAL A 162 -3.10 27.86 -33.03
CA VAL A 162 -2.27 29.07 -33.15
C VAL A 162 -1.52 29.08 -34.48
N LEU A 163 -0.91 27.95 -34.87
CA LEU A 163 -0.15 27.83 -36.12
C LEU A 163 -1.04 28.02 -37.36
N ASP A 164 -2.26 27.51 -37.31
CA ASP A 164 -3.22 27.59 -38.41
C ASP A 164 -3.99 28.94 -38.45
N CYS A 165 -3.78 29.82 -37.47
CA CYS A 165 -4.50 31.08 -37.38
C CYS A 165 -3.92 32.16 -38.30
N GLN A 166 -4.66 32.51 -39.35
CA GLN A 166 -4.29 33.58 -40.28
C GLN A 166 -4.87 34.96 -39.91
N ASP A 167 -5.89 35.01 -39.03
CA ASP A 167 -6.52 36.25 -38.56
C ASP A 167 -5.78 36.83 -37.34
N PRO A 168 -5.15 38.02 -37.45
CA PRO A 168 -4.43 38.64 -36.35
C PRO A 168 -5.29 38.92 -35.11
N ASN A 169 -6.58 39.20 -35.30
CA ASN A 169 -7.49 39.50 -34.17
C ASN A 169 -7.83 38.25 -33.35
N GLN A 170 -7.70 37.05 -33.94
CA GLN A 170 -7.91 35.77 -33.28
C GLN A 170 -6.60 35.14 -32.78
N LEU A 171 -5.47 35.57 -33.33
CA LEU A 171 -4.15 35.03 -32.98
C LEU A 171 -3.83 35.28 -31.50
N ASP A 172 -4.07 36.48 -30.99
CA ASP A 172 -3.81 36.83 -29.59
C ASP A 172 -4.64 35.99 -28.61
N ARG A 173 -5.91 35.77 -28.94
CA ARG A 173 -6.81 34.92 -28.13
C ARG A 173 -6.31 33.47 -28.10
N LYS A 174 -5.99 32.89 -29.25
CA LYS A 174 -5.49 31.50 -29.33
C LYS A 174 -4.12 31.35 -28.68
N ALA A 175 -3.25 32.36 -28.80
CA ALA A 175 -1.95 32.37 -28.12
C ALA A 175 -2.11 32.40 -26.60
N HIS A 176 -3.13 33.11 -26.10
CA HIS A 176 -3.49 33.09 -24.68
C HIS A 176 -3.97 31.70 -24.23
N GLU A 177 -4.91 31.09 -24.95
CA GLU A 177 -5.42 29.73 -24.67
C GLU A 177 -4.28 28.69 -24.70
N PHE A 178 -3.36 28.78 -25.66
CA PHE A 178 -2.17 27.92 -25.69
C PHE A 178 -1.27 28.12 -24.46
N LYS A 179 -1.03 29.36 -24.04
CA LYS A 179 -0.24 29.64 -22.83
C LYS A 179 -0.88 29.06 -21.56
N GLU A 180 -2.20 29.16 -21.42
CA GLU A 180 -2.92 28.54 -20.32
C GLU A 180 -2.79 27.02 -20.32
N SER A 181 -2.90 26.39 -21.51
CA SER A 181 -2.75 24.93 -21.63
C SER A 181 -1.35 24.44 -21.24
N ILE A 182 -0.29 25.20 -21.55
CA ILE A 182 1.07 24.90 -21.10
C ILE A 182 1.15 24.92 -19.58
N MET A 183 0.63 25.98 -18.94
CA MET A 183 0.68 26.12 -17.49
C MET A 183 -0.06 24.99 -16.77
N GLN A 184 -1.22 24.58 -17.29
CA GLN A 184 -1.97 23.45 -16.74
C GLN A 184 -1.22 22.13 -16.90
N PHE A 185 -0.63 21.89 -18.08
CA PHE A 185 0.16 20.70 -18.35
C PHE A 185 1.41 20.63 -17.44
N GLU A 186 2.14 21.73 -17.29
CA GLU A 186 3.32 21.79 -16.41
C GLU A 186 2.98 21.51 -14.95
N LEU A 187 1.87 22.08 -14.46
CA LEU A 187 1.39 21.84 -13.10
C LEU A 187 1.06 20.36 -12.87
N GLN A 188 0.26 19.77 -13.75
CA GLN A 188 -0.13 18.36 -13.62
C GLN A 188 1.07 17.43 -13.80
N SER A 189 1.95 17.70 -14.75
CA SER A 189 3.13 16.87 -14.99
C SER A 189 4.11 16.93 -13.82
N THR A 190 4.25 18.09 -13.18
CA THR A 190 5.05 18.23 -11.94
C THR A 190 4.44 17.42 -10.80
N HIS A 191 3.11 17.47 -10.64
CA HIS A 191 2.39 16.67 -9.64
C HIS A 191 2.62 15.18 -9.85
N VAL A 192 2.39 14.67 -11.07
CA VAL A 192 2.62 13.26 -11.43
C VAL A 192 4.09 12.89 -11.23
N LEU A 193 5.03 13.71 -11.68
CA LEU A 193 6.47 13.43 -11.52
C LEU A 193 6.87 13.33 -10.04
N ASN A 194 6.30 14.16 -9.17
CA ASN A 194 6.55 14.09 -7.73
C ASN A 194 6.03 12.78 -7.12
N GLN A 195 4.82 12.33 -7.52
CA GLN A 195 4.29 11.03 -7.12
C GLN A 195 5.22 9.90 -7.59
N LEU A 196 5.62 9.92 -8.86
CA LEU A 196 6.52 8.90 -9.44
C LEU A 196 7.89 8.88 -8.75
N ASN A 197 8.42 10.03 -8.35
CA ASN A 197 9.71 10.11 -7.65
C ASN A 197 9.63 9.59 -6.20
N SER A 198 8.46 9.67 -5.56
CA SER A 198 8.27 9.09 -4.24
C SER A 198 8.23 7.55 -4.24
N PHE A 199 8.08 6.95 -5.42
CA PHE A 199 7.80 5.52 -5.55
C PHE A 199 8.92 4.60 -5.06
N ASP A 200 10.18 4.99 -5.20
CA ASP A 200 11.30 4.18 -4.72
C ASP A 200 11.22 3.95 -3.20
N ALA A 201 10.70 4.93 -2.45
CA ALA A 201 10.46 4.78 -1.01
C ALA A 201 9.33 3.77 -0.72
N HIS A 202 8.28 3.72 -1.56
CA HIS A 202 7.23 2.71 -1.47
C HIS A 202 7.78 1.30 -1.68
N ILE A 203 8.66 1.10 -2.67
CA ILE A 203 9.30 -0.20 -2.93
C ILE A 203 10.06 -0.67 -1.70
N VAL A 204 10.87 0.19 -1.09
CA VAL A 204 11.64 -0.14 0.12
C VAL A 204 10.70 -0.47 1.29
N ASN A 205 9.62 0.28 1.47
CA ASN A 205 8.65 0.00 2.53
C ASN A 205 7.90 -1.33 2.30
N HIS A 206 7.52 -1.63 1.06
CA HIS A 206 6.89 -2.90 0.72
C HIS A 206 7.85 -4.08 0.93
N ALA A 207 9.14 -3.93 0.62
CA ALA A 207 10.13 -4.96 0.94
C ALA A 207 10.20 -5.25 2.46
N LYS A 208 10.19 -4.22 3.31
CA LYS A 208 10.11 -4.39 4.77
C LYS A 208 8.86 -5.13 5.20
N ASN A 209 7.71 -4.77 4.66
CA ASN A 209 6.43 -5.44 4.93
C ASN A 209 6.46 -6.94 4.56
N VAL A 210 7.12 -7.30 3.45
CA VAL A 210 7.30 -8.70 3.05
C VAL A 210 8.21 -9.43 4.04
N VAL A 211 9.31 -8.80 4.47
CA VAL A 211 10.21 -9.37 5.49
C VAL A 211 9.48 -9.57 6.81
N ASP A 212 8.67 -8.61 7.25
CA ASP A 212 7.85 -8.72 8.46
C ASP A 212 6.84 -9.86 8.36
N PHE A 213 6.15 -9.97 7.22
CA PHE A 213 5.24 -11.09 6.94
C PHE A 213 5.92 -12.46 7.09
N VAL A 214 7.08 -12.63 6.44
CA VAL A 214 7.84 -13.89 6.51
C VAL A 214 8.36 -14.13 7.93
N SER A 215 8.72 -13.08 8.66
CA SER A 215 9.17 -13.19 10.05
C SER A 215 8.05 -13.68 10.98
N TYR A 216 6.83 -13.18 10.82
CA TYR A 216 5.65 -13.70 11.53
C TYR A 216 5.37 -15.16 11.19
N LEU A 217 5.42 -15.50 9.90
CA LEU A 217 5.25 -16.88 9.44
C LEU A 217 6.28 -17.82 10.09
N LYS A 218 7.57 -17.44 10.05
CA LYS A 218 8.65 -18.21 10.68
C LYS A 218 8.38 -18.38 12.17
N ARG A 219 8.12 -17.28 12.87
CA ARG A 219 7.85 -17.27 14.31
C ARG A 219 6.75 -18.26 14.70
N TYR A 220 5.65 -18.26 13.95
CA TYR A 220 4.53 -19.18 14.18
C TYR A 220 4.89 -20.66 14.06
N TYR A 221 5.82 -21.04 13.19
CA TYR A 221 6.24 -22.44 13.02
C TYR A 221 7.42 -22.84 13.89
N THR A 222 8.26 -21.90 14.33
CA THR A 222 9.46 -22.20 15.10
C THR A 222 9.28 -22.05 16.61
N GLU A 223 8.37 -21.20 17.08
CA GLU A 223 8.15 -21.02 18.51
C GLU A 223 7.37 -22.22 19.11
N PRO A 224 7.81 -22.78 20.25
CA PRO A 224 7.09 -23.84 20.93
C PRO A 224 5.70 -23.36 21.37
N LYS A 225 4.65 -23.89 20.75
CA LYS A 225 3.24 -23.56 21.05
C LYS A 225 2.72 -24.12 22.39
N LEU A 226 3.60 -24.75 23.18
CA LEU A 226 3.23 -25.56 24.34
C LEU A 226 3.72 -24.98 25.68
N SER A 227 4.27 -23.77 25.74
CA SER A 227 4.88 -23.23 26.98
C SER A 227 4.10 -22.13 27.71
N ALA A 228 2.98 -21.63 27.19
CA ALA A 228 2.22 -20.62 27.91
C ALA A 228 1.19 -21.28 28.85
N LYS A 229 1.53 -21.42 30.13
CA LYS A 229 0.50 -21.50 31.18
C LYS A 229 -0.39 -20.25 31.02
N PRO A 230 -1.72 -20.37 31.00
CA PRO A 230 -2.56 -19.20 31.09
C PRO A 230 -2.27 -18.53 32.43
N GLU A 231 -1.75 -17.30 32.40
CA GLU A 231 -1.69 -16.48 33.60
C GLU A 231 -3.11 -16.36 34.16
N PRO A 232 -3.33 -16.67 35.45
CA PRO A 232 -4.64 -16.49 36.04
C PRO A 232 -4.95 -15.00 35.99
N LYS A 233 -6.00 -14.63 35.23
CA LYS A 233 -6.61 -13.31 35.29
C LYS A 233 -6.84 -12.99 36.77
N SER A 234 -6.16 -11.97 37.26
CA SER A 234 -6.37 -11.41 38.60
C SER A 234 -7.87 -11.13 38.74
N GLN A 235 -8.56 -11.93 39.57
CA GLN A 235 -9.93 -11.63 39.94
C GLN A 235 -9.92 -10.31 40.70
N ASP A 236 -10.55 -9.33 40.08
CA ASP A 236 -10.85 -8.03 40.65
C ASP A 236 -11.78 -8.26 41.86
N LYS A 237 -11.21 -8.22 43.07
CA LYS A 237 -11.97 -8.23 44.32
C LYS A 237 -12.47 -6.82 44.58
N SER A 238 -13.62 -6.48 44.01
CA SER A 238 -14.49 -5.43 44.54
C SER A 238 -15.90 -5.97 44.74
N ALA A 239 -16.01 -6.93 45.66
CA ALA A 239 -17.29 -7.28 46.26
C ALA A 239 -17.76 -6.08 47.10
N GLY A 240 -18.87 -5.47 46.66
CA GLY A 240 -19.59 -4.47 47.42
C GLY A 240 -19.97 -4.99 48.80
N LYS A 241 -19.70 -4.18 49.83
CA LYS A 241 -20.36 -4.28 51.13
C LYS A 241 -21.56 -3.34 51.11
N GLY A 242 -22.74 -3.93 50.96
CA GLY A 242 -24.01 -3.35 51.42
C GLY A 242 -24.52 -4.14 52.62
N ALA A 243 -25.12 -3.40 53.55
CA ALA A 243 -25.96 -3.82 54.69
C ALA A 243 -25.26 -4.39 55.95
N LYS A 244 -25.13 -3.55 56.98
CA LYS A 244 -26.16 -3.40 58.02
C LYS A 244 -26.20 -1.95 58.50
#